data_AF-A0AAU6MRJ0-F1
#
_entry.id   AF-A0AAU6MRJ0-F1
#
_cell.length_a   1.000
_cell.length_b   1.000
_cell.length_c   1.000
_cell.angle_alpha   90.00
_cell.angle_beta   90.00
_cell.angle_gamma   90.00
#
_symmetry.space_group_name_H-M   'P 1'
#
loop_
_entity.id
_entity.type
_entity.pdbx_description
1 polymer ?
#
loop_
_entity_poly.entity_id
_entity_poly.type
_entity_poly.pdbx_seq_one_letter_code
_entity_poly.pdbx_strand_id
1 'polypeptide(L)' 'MMTIKVYEVDRYGRTRVVRPEAEVTPLETVEETSAYPACECDQCKAKQP' A
#
# COMPACT_ATOMS: atom_id res chain seq x y z
N MET A 1 -5.53 22.41 1.47
CA MET A 1 -5.41 21.57 0.25
C MET A 1 -4.23 20.64 0.45
N MET A 2 -4.41 19.33 0.32
CA MET A 2 -3.32 18.37 0.47
C MET A 2 -2.92 17.83 -0.89
N THR A 3 -1.63 17.54 -1.08
CA THR A 3 -1.11 16.90 -2.28
C THR A 3 -0.37 15.62 -1.88
N ILE A 4 -0.35 14.65 -2.79
CA ILE A 4 0.46 13.43 -2.63
C ILE A 4 1.29 13.21 -3.90
N LYS A 5 2.57 12.91 -3.69
CA LYS A 5 3.48 12.40 -4.72
C LYS A 5 3.95 11.00 -4.30
N VAL A 6 3.87 10.03 -5.21
CA VAL A 6 4.14 8.62 -4.89
C VAL A 6 5.47 8.19 -5.51
N TYR A 7 6.31 7.58 -4.69
CA TYR A 7 7.60 7.04 -5.09
C TYR A 7 7.65 5.53 -4.88
N GLU A 8 8.23 4.82 -5.82
CA GLU A 8 8.75 3.46 -5.61
C GLU A 8 10.18 3.59 -5.11
N VAL A 9 10.52 2.85 -4.06
CA VAL A 9 11.84 2.84 -3.45
C VAL A 9 12.36 1.41 -3.44
N ASP A 10 13.53 1.19 -4.04
CA ASP A 10 14.16 -0.13 -4.04
C ASP A 10 14.96 -0.40 -2.75
N ARG A 11 15.44 -1.64 -2.59
CA ARG A 11 16.26 -2.07 -1.44
C ARG A 11 17.61 -1.34 -1.31
N TYR A 12 18.04 -0.59 -2.33
CA TYR A 12 19.27 0.19 -2.35
C TYR A 12 19.00 1.68 -2.14
N GLY A 13 17.74 2.06 -1.87
CA GLY A 13 17.32 3.45 -1.67
C GLY A 13 17.18 4.26 -2.96
N ARG A 14 17.19 3.62 -4.14
CA ARG A 14 16.91 4.33 -5.39
C ARG A 14 15.41 4.61 -5.49
N THR A 15 15.07 5.79 -5.98
CA THR A 15 13.68 6.25 -6.04
C THR A 15 13.23 6.45 -7.49
N ARG A 16 11.98 6.10 -7.76
CA ARG A 16 11.29 6.38 -9.03
C ARG A 16 9.93 6.99 -8.74
N VAL A 17 9.57 8.06 -9.45
CA VAL A 17 8.23 8.64 -9.37
C VAL A 17 7.23 7.71 -10.05
N VAL A 18 6.26 7.22 -9.29
CA VAL A 18 5.13 6.40 -9.79
C VAL A 18 3.92 7.26 -10.06
N ARG A 19 3.70 8.29 -9.22
CA ARG A 19 2.67 9.30 -9.43
C ARG A 19 3.26 10.68 -9.21
N PRO A 20 3.12 11.61 -10.18
CA PRO A 20 3.50 13.01 -9.97
C PRO A 20 2.65 13.63 -8.84
N GLU A 21 3.06 14.81 -8.40
CA GLU A 21 2.31 15.54 -7.39
C GLU A 21 0.90 15.86 -7.90
N ALA A 22 -0.10 15.51 -7.11
CA ALA A 22 -1.50 15.73 -7.42
C ALA A 22 -2.28 16.07 -6.14
N GLU A 23 -3.31 16.89 -6.30
CA GLU A 23 -4.26 17.21 -5.23
C GLU A 23 -5.04 15.97 -4.79
N VAL A 24 -5.28 15.86 -3.49
CA VAL A 24 -6.06 14.79 -2.89
C VAL A 24 -6.96 15.32 -1.78
N THR A 25 -8.08 14.63 -1.57
CA THR A 25 -8.91 14.80 -0.37
C THR A 25 -8.44 13.77 0.67
N PRO A 26 -7.96 14.20 1.85
CA PRO A 26 -7.60 13.28 2.92
C PRO A 26 -8.83 12.47 3.38
N LEU A 27 -8.61 11.19 3.69
CA LEU A 27 -9.64 10.41 4.39
C LEU A 27 -9.74 10.89 5.84
N GLU A 28 -10.96 11.08 6.34
CA GLU A 28 -11.21 11.52 7.71
C GLU A 28 -11.20 10.36 8.72
N THR A 29 -11.46 9.15 8.23
CA THR A 29 -11.48 7.92 9.01
C THR A 29 -10.71 6.82 8.28
N VAL A 30 -10.24 5.84 9.05
CA VAL A 30 -9.63 4.63 8.50
C VAL A 30 -10.66 3.51 8.47
N GLU A 31 -10.58 2.63 7.49
CA GLU A 31 -11.30 1.36 7.59
C GLU A 31 -10.73 0.55 8.76
N GLU A 32 -11.58 0.26 9.75
CA GLU A 32 -11.17 -0.53 10.93
C GLU A 32 -11.01 -2.01 10.61
N THR A 33 -11.47 -2.44 9.44
CA THR A 33 -11.33 -3.82 8.99
C THR A 33 -9.99 -3.99 8.30
N SER A 34 -9.03 -4.60 9.00
CA SER A 34 -7.82 -5.15 8.42
C SER A 34 -8.09 -6.48 7.71
N ALA A 35 -9.13 -6.54 6.88
CA ALA A 35 -9.43 -7.70 6.04
C ALA A 35 -8.44 -7.75 4.87
N TYR A 36 -7.16 -7.95 5.21
CA TYR A 36 -6.14 -8.28 4.24
C TYR A 36 -6.46 -9.67 3.68
N PRO A 37 -6.29 -9.89 2.37
CA PRO A 37 -6.43 -11.23 1.81
C PRO A 37 -5.51 -12.18 2.58
N ALA A 38 -5.99 -13.40 2.80
CA ALA A 38 -5.17 -14.42 3.43
C ALA A 38 -3.85 -14.57 2.66
N CYS A 39 -2.75 -14.74 3.39
CA CYS A 39 -1.44 -14.93 2.77
C CYS A 39 -1.50 -16.11 1.79
N GLU A 40 -1.16 -15.86 0.52
CA GLU A 40 -1.25 -16.86 -0.55
C GLU A 40 0.02 -17.70 -0.73
N CYS A 41 0.96 -17.65 0.21
CA CYS A 41 2.14 -18.51 0.15
C CYS A 41 1.78 -19.97 0.43
N ASP A 42 2.57 -20.90 -0.10
CA ASP A 42 2.30 -22.34 0.01
C ASP A 42 2.17 -22.82 1.46
N GLN A 43 2.94 -22.21 2.37
CA GLN A 43 2.90 -22.53 3.80
C GLN A 43 1.59 -22.12 4.47
N CYS A 44 1.01 -20.98 4.07
CA CYS A 44 -0.24 -20.48 4.62
C CYS A 44 -1.45 -21.15 3.97
N LYS A 45 -1.39 -21.45 2.66
CA LYS A 45 -2.40 -22.23 1.94
C LYS A 45 -2.56 -23.64 2.53
N ALA A 46 -1.46 -24.30 2.90
CA ALA A 46 -1.49 -25.63 3.51
C ALA A 46 -2.13 -25.69 4.91
N LYS A 47 -2.41 -24.54 5.54
CA LYS A 47 -2.97 -24.43 6.89
C LYS A 47 -4.37 -23.81 6.91
N GLN A 48 -4.97 -23.53 5.75
CA GLN A 48 -6.37 -23.13 5.67
C GLN A 48 -7.26 -24.37 5.90
N PRO A 49 -8.36 -24.25 6.67
CA PRO A 49 -9.25 -25.37 6.99
C PRO A 49 -9.99 -25.91 5.77
#